data_AF-A0A5S4G500-F1
#
_entry.id   AF-A0A5S4G500-F1
#
_cell.length_a   1.000
_cell.length_b   1.000
_cell.length_c   1.000
_cell.angle_alpha   90.00
_cell.angle_beta   90.00
_cell.angle_gamma   90.00
#
_symmetry.space_group_name_H-M   'P 1'
#
loop_
_entity.id
_entity.type
_entity.pdbx_description
1 polymer ?
#
loop_
_entity_poly.entity_id
_entity_poly.type
_entity_poly.pdbx_seq_one_letter_code
_entity_poly.pdbx_strand_id
1 'polypeptide(L)'
;MGSSKPPVELLIGGAFVLVALACATAALTMSATAGVAVLAVTAATFSAWSRRLVVGPAIGVMAWCFATGFLLNGMGELTLTWPDDEARLLGFLAVGTVGSACGTVGSACGTARRRLRRRARRRGPALMERRCPGEFRKTGEWLPDREPHSGPDNSQ
;
A
#
# COMPACT_ATOMS: atom_id res chain seq x y z
N MET A 1 -1.04 -5.41 -20.53
CA MET A 1 -1.45 -4.14 -19.88
C MET A 1 -0.23 -3.50 -19.25
N GLY A 2 0.39 -2.54 -19.95
CA GLY A 2 1.59 -1.85 -19.47
C GLY A 2 1.29 -1.11 -18.17
N SER A 3 2.15 -1.29 -17.17
CA SER A 3 2.11 -0.51 -15.94
C SER A 3 2.62 0.90 -16.26
N SER A 4 1.74 1.74 -16.80
CA SER A 4 2.01 3.17 -16.97
C SER A 4 2.02 3.78 -15.58
N LYS A 5 3.21 3.93 -14.99
CA LYS A 5 3.37 4.71 -13.78
C LYS A 5 2.84 6.12 -14.09
N PRO A 6 1.95 6.69 -13.26
CA PRO A 6 1.50 8.05 -13.50
C PRO A 6 2.72 8.98 -13.58
N PRO A 7 2.75 9.92 -14.54
CA PRO A 7 3.84 10.86 -14.66
C PRO A 7 3.96 11.66 -13.37
N VAL A 8 5.19 12.00 -12.99
CA VAL A 8 5.49 12.66 -11.71
C VAL A 8 4.75 13.98 -11.60
N GLU A 9 4.55 14.67 -12.71
CA GLU A 9 3.82 15.94 -12.79
C GLU A 9 2.37 15.80 -12.31
N LEU A 10 1.69 14.71 -12.67
CA LEU A 10 0.31 14.44 -12.24
C LEU A 10 0.24 14.15 -10.73
N LEU A 11 1.26 13.48 -10.18
CA LEU A 11 1.34 13.24 -8.74
C LEU A 11 1.60 14.55 -7.97
N ILE A 12 2.49 15.41 -8.46
CA ILE A 12 2.79 16.71 -7.84
C ILE A 12 1.57 17.64 -7.95
N GLY A 13 0.94 17.73 -9.13
CA GLY A 13 -0.26 18.53 -9.32
C GLY A 13 -1.44 18.05 -8.47
N GLY A 14 -1.66 16.73 -8.41
CA GLY A 14 -2.67 16.14 -7.53
C GLY A 14 -2.39 16.41 -6.05
N ALA A 15 -1.12 16.29 -5.62
CA ALA A 15 -0.72 16.62 -4.26
C ALA A 15 -1.00 18.09 -3.94
N PHE A 16 -0.67 18.98 -4.87
CA PHE A 16 -0.87 20.41 -4.72
C PHE A 16 -2.35 20.75 -4.52
N VAL A 17 -3.24 20.26 -5.39
CA VAL A 17 -4.69 20.51 -5.26
C VAL A 17 -5.23 19.97 -3.94
N LEU A 18 -4.78 18.78 -3.53
CA LEU A 18 -5.24 18.15 -2.30
C LEU A 18 -4.76 18.89 -1.05
N VAL A 19 -3.50 19.33 -1.02
CA VAL A 19 -2.95 20.14 0.07
C VAL A 19 -3.62 21.51 0.13
N ALA A 20 -3.86 22.15 -1.02
CA ALA A 20 -4.58 23.42 -1.10
C ALA A 20 -6.03 23.30 -0.59
N LEU A 21 -6.74 22.23 -0.99
CA LEU A 21 -8.09 21.96 -0.51
C LEU A 21 -8.11 21.68 0.99
N ALA A 22 -7.19 20.84 1.48
CA ALA A 22 -7.04 20.56 2.90
C ALA A 22 -6.78 21.86 3.69
N CYS A 23 -5.90 22.72 3.18
CA CYS A 23 -5.60 24.03 3.75
C CYS A 23 -6.84 24.92 3.82
N ALA A 24 -7.57 25.06 2.71
CA ALA A 24 -8.80 25.85 2.67
C ALA A 24 -9.85 25.31 3.65
N THR A 25 -10.06 24.00 3.69
CA THR A 25 -11.00 23.39 4.64
C THR A 25 -10.57 23.58 6.09
N ALA A 26 -9.29 23.43 6.41
CA ALA A 26 -8.77 23.63 7.76
C ALA A 26 -8.91 25.09 8.20
N ALA A 27 -8.60 26.05 7.33
CA ALA A 27 -8.76 27.47 7.62
C ALA A 27 -10.23 27.86 7.91
N LEU A 28 -11.20 27.18 7.28
CA LEU A 28 -12.62 27.46 7.47
C LEU A 28 -13.25 26.76 8.68
N THR A 29 -12.67 25.65 9.14
CA THR A 29 -13.34 24.74 10.11
C THR A 29 -12.59 24.59 11.43
N MET A 30 -11.32 24.98 11.50
CA MET A 30 -10.44 24.66 12.63
C MET A 30 -9.65 25.87 13.10
N SER A 31 -9.15 25.78 14.34
CA SER A 31 -8.12 26.69 14.83
C SER A 31 -6.81 26.47 14.06
N ALA A 32 -5.96 27.51 14.00
CA ALA A 32 -4.69 27.46 13.26
C ALA A 32 -3.81 26.26 13.68
N THR A 33 -3.74 25.95 14.98
CA THR A 33 -2.94 24.83 15.51
C THR A 33 -3.47 23.47 15.06
N ALA A 34 -4.79 23.26 15.07
CA ALA A 34 -5.41 22.02 14.60
C ALA A 34 -5.26 21.87 13.08
N GLY A 35 -5.41 22.96 12.33
CA GLY A 35 -5.24 22.96 10.88
C GLY A 35 -3.84 22.58 10.43
N VAL A 36 -2.80 23.04 11.13
CA VAL A 36 -1.39 22.68 10.86
C VAL A 36 -1.18 21.17 11.03
N ALA A 37 -1.76 20.56 12.08
CA ALA A 37 -1.67 19.12 12.30
C ALA A 37 -2.36 18.32 11.19
N VAL A 38 -3.55 18.74 10.76
CA VAL A 38 -4.27 18.11 9.62
C VAL A 38 -3.46 18.23 8.33
N LEU A 39 -2.84 19.38 8.09
CA LEU A 39 -1.99 19.58 6.91
C LEU A 39 -0.79 18.64 6.93
N ALA A 40 -0.11 18.52 8.08
CA ALA A 40 1.03 17.62 8.25
C ALA A 40 0.64 16.15 8.03
N VAL A 41 -0.49 15.70 8.58
CA VAL A 41 -0.99 14.32 8.39
C VAL A 41 -1.35 14.07 6.91
N THR A 42 -1.99 15.04 6.27
CA THR A 42 -2.35 14.97 4.85
C THR A 42 -1.09 14.85 3.98
N ALA A 43 -0.09 15.70 4.22
CA ALA A 43 1.19 15.69 3.55
C ALA A 43 1.95 14.36 3.76
N ALA A 44 1.98 13.84 4.99
CA ALA A 44 2.60 12.55 5.33
C ALA A 44 1.93 11.39 4.58
N THR A 45 0.59 11.37 4.59
CA THR A 45 -0.22 10.30 3.97
C THR A 45 -0.02 10.28 2.46
N PHE A 46 -0.05 11.46 1.82
CA PHE A 46 0.17 11.55 0.38
C PHE A 46 1.62 11.23 0.00
N SER A 47 2.59 11.68 0.80
CA SER A 47 4.01 11.35 0.60
C SER A 47 4.24 9.84 0.68
N ALA A 48 3.63 9.16 1.66
CA ALA A 48 3.66 7.70 1.79
C ALA A 48 3.00 6.99 0.60
N TRP A 49 1.90 7.55 0.08
CA TRP A 49 1.20 6.98 -1.07
C TRP A 49 1.99 7.13 -2.37
N SER A 50 2.74 8.23 -2.55
CA SER A 50 3.51 8.52 -3.77
C SER A 50 4.64 7.52 -4.06
N ARG A 51 5.18 6.87 -3.01
CA ARG A 51 6.33 5.94 -3.07
C ARG A 51 7.57 6.50 -3.79
N ARG A 52 7.69 7.83 -3.89
CA ARG A 52 8.84 8.51 -4.51
C ARG A 52 9.47 9.44 -3.48
N LEU A 53 10.73 9.17 -3.13
CA LEU A 53 11.47 9.94 -2.13
C LEU A 53 11.57 11.42 -2.49
N VAL A 54 11.63 11.75 -3.78
CA VAL A 54 11.72 13.13 -4.29
C VAL A 54 10.43 13.92 -4.09
N VAL A 55 9.27 13.24 -4.05
CA VAL A 55 7.96 13.90 -3.96
C VAL A 55 7.65 14.35 -2.52
N GLY A 56 8.16 13.63 -1.52
CA GLY A 56 7.98 13.96 -0.10
C GLY A 56 8.43 15.37 0.31
N PRO A 57 9.69 15.78 0.05
CA PRO A 57 10.16 17.12 0.41
C PRO A 57 9.41 18.23 -0.34
N ALA A 58 9.07 18.03 -1.62
CA ALA A 58 8.28 19.00 -2.37
C ALA A 58 6.88 19.22 -1.75
N ILE A 59 6.22 18.15 -1.32
CA ILE A 59 4.93 18.23 -0.60
C ILE A 59 5.11 18.92 0.76
N GLY A 60 6.18 18.60 1.49
CA GLY A 60 6.49 19.24 2.76
C GLY A 60 6.66 20.75 2.63
N VAL A 61 7.43 21.21 1.64
CA VAL A 61 7.61 22.64 1.36
C VAL A 61 6.28 23.31 0.97
N MET A 62 5.49 22.68 0.11
CA MET A 62 4.18 23.21 -0.29
C MET A 62 3.24 23.34 0.91
N ALA A 63 3.13 22.29 1.73
CA ALA A 63 2.31 22.29 2.94
C ALA A 63 2.78 23.37 3.92
N TRP A 64 4.09 23.56 4.08
CA TRP A 64 4.62 24.64 4.90
C TRP A 64 4.22 26.03 4.37
N CYS A 65 4.35 26.30 3.06
CA CYS A 65 3.92 27.57 2.46
C CYS A 65 2.43 27.86 2.69
N PHE A 66 1.58 26.83 2.58
CA PHE A 66 0.15 26.97 2.83
C PHE A 66 -0.14 27.20 4.33
N ALA A 67 0.53 26.48 5.22
CA ALA A 67 0.38 26.66 6.65
C ALA A 67 0.81 28.06 7.12
N THR A 68 1.94 28.56 6.63
CA THR A 68 2.44 29.90 6.99
C THR A 68 1.62 31.00 6.35
N GLY A 69 1.39 30.94 5.03
CA GLY A 69 0.65 31.97 4.31
C GLY A 69 -0.82 32.07 4.69
N PHE A 70 -1.54 30.94 4.77
CA PHE A 70 -3.00 30.95 4.97
C PHE A 70 -3.42 30.72 6.42
N LEU A 71 -2.85 29.73 7.12
CA LEU A 71 -3.33 29.37 8.47
C LEU A 71 -2.77 30.30 9.55
N LEU A 72 -1.52 30.74 9.42
CA LEU A 72 -0.85 31.51 10.47
C LEU A 72 -1.02 33.01 10.27
N ASN A 73 -0.93 33.50 9.03
CA ASN A 73 -1.05 34.92 8.73
C ASN A 73 -2.46 35.33 8.28
N GLY A 74 -3.34 34.39 7.91
CA GLY A 74 -4.76 34.64 7.58
C GLY A 74 -5.02 35.41 6.27
N MET A 75 -4.03 36.16 5.77
CA MET A 75 -4.11 37.05 4.61
C MET A 75 -3.46 36.47 3.34
N GLY A 76 -2.82 35.29 3.42
CA GLY A 76 -1.99 34.78 2.33
C GLY A 76 -0.60 35.45 2.25
N GLU A 77 -0.25 36.28 3.24
CA GLU A 77 1.03 36.96 3.30
C GLU A 77 2.09 36.03 3.90
N LEU A 78 3.20 35.84 3.16
CA LEU A 78 4.28 34.95 3.59
C LEU A 78 5.30 35.74 4.41
N THR A 79 4.92 36.12 5.63
CA THR A 79 5.85 36.75 6.58
C THR A 79 6.80 35.70 7.12
N LEU A 80 8.06 35.77 6.68
CA LEU A 80 9.15 34.93 7.18
C LEU A 80 9.73 35.57 8.44
N THR A 81 9.26 35.10 9.58
CA THR A 81 9.73 35.51 10.91
C THR A 81 10.71 34.46 11.41
N TRP A 82 11.96 34.61 11.00
CA TRP A 82 13.06 33.81 11.55
C TRP A 82 13.24 34.18 13.03
N PRO A 83 13.43 33.22 13.94
CA PRO A 83 13.82 31.81 13.73
C PRO A 83 12.70 30.75 13.80
N ASP A 84 11.50 31.08 14.28
CA ASP A 84 10.44 30.08 14.53
C ASP A 84 9.95 29.37 13.24
N ASP A 85 10.05 30.05 12.10
CA ASP A 85 9.66 29.48 10.81
C ASP A 85 10.61 28.40 10.29
N GLU A 86 11.88 28.41 10.73
CA GLU A 86 12.86 27.38 10.38
C GLU A 86 12.49 26.02 10.98
N ALA A 87 12.13 26.00 12.26
CA ALA A 87 11.72 24.79 12.96
C ALA A 87 10.47 24.18 12.32
N ARG A 88 9.54 25.01 11.86
CA ARG A 88 8.32 24.57 11.16
C ARG A 88 8.66 24.01 9.77
N LEU A 89 9.53 24.67 9.03
CA LEU A 89 9.99 24.18 7.72
C LEU A 89 10.66 22.81 7.86
N LEU A 90 11.59 22.68 8.82
CA LEU A 90 12.26 21.42 9.14
C LEU A 90 11.26 20.35 9.57
N GLY A 91 10.25 20.72 10.37
CA GLY A 91 9.17 19.81 10.76
C GLY A 91 8.40 19.27 9.56
N PHE A 92 7.95 20.13 8.65
CA PHE A 92 7.21 19.70 7.45
C PHE A 92 8.09 18.90 6.47
N LEU A 93 9.37 19.25 6.33
CA LEU A 93 10.34 18.48 5.57
C LEU A 93 10.54 17.08 6.17
N ALA A 94 10.72 17.00 7.49
CA ALA A 94 10.86 15.73 8.21
C ALA A 94 9.61 14.85 8.03
N VAL A 95 8.41 15.43 8.16
CA VAL A 95 7.14 14.72 7.97
C VAL A 95 7.00 14.20 6.53
N GLY A 96 7.29 15.02 5.52
CA GLY A 96 7.21 14.60 4.12
C GLY A 96 8.23 13.51 3.76
N THR A 97 9.46 13.64 4.26
CA THR A 97 10.54 12.66 4.01
C THR A 97 10.28 11.34 4.73
N VAL A 98 9.89 11.37 6.01
CA VAL A 98 9.53 10.18 6.79
C VAL A 98 8.30 9.49 6.18
N GLY A 99 7.29 10.25 5.77
CA GLY A 99 6.12 9.70 5.07
C GLY A 99 6.52 8.92 3.81
N SER A 100 7.35 9.51 2.95
CA SER A 100 7.83 8.86 1.73
C SER A 100 8.73 7.64 2.00
N ALA A 101 9.57 7.70 3.03
CA ALA A 101 10.38 6.56 3.49
C ALA A 101 9.50 5.40 3.99
N CYS A 102 8.49 5.67 4.81
CA CYS A 102 7.54 4.65 5.29
C CYS A 102 6.77 4.01 4.12
N GLY A 103 6.33 4.80 3.14
CA GLY A 103 5.63 4.33 1.96
C GLY A 103 6.48 3.40 1.08
N THR A 104 7.75 3.76 0.86
CA THR A 104 8.69 2.95 0.08
C THR A 104 9.03 1.63 0.77
N VAL A 105 9.39 1.67 2.07
CA VAL A 105 9.70 0.47 2.87
C VAL A 105 8.49 -0.46 3.00
N GLY A 106 7.31 0.08 3.29
CA GLY A 106 6.07 -0.71 3.37
C GLY A 106 5.73 -1.41 2.06
N SER A 107 5.97 -0.76 0.92
CA SER A 107 5.74 -1.36 -0.40
C SER A 107 6.76 -2.45 -0.76
N ALA A 108 8.02 -2.30 -0.34
CA ALA A 108 9.08 -3.31 -0.49
C ALA A 108 8.77 -4.55 0.36
N CYS A 109 8.40 -4.37 1.63
CA CYS A 109 7.97 -5.47 2.50
C CYS A 109 6.70 -6.15 1.99
N GLY A 110 5.70 -5.39 1.53
CA GLY A 110 4.46 -5.95 0.98
C GLY A 110 4.69 -6.80 -0.28
N THR A 111 5.58 -6.36 -1.17
CA THR A 111 5.95 -7.13 -2.36
C THR A 111 6.77 -8.37 -2.01
N ALA A 112 7.71 -8.27 -1.07
CA ALA A 112 8.45 -9.42 -0.55
C ALA A 112 7.51 -10.47 0.07
N ARG A 113 6.55 -10.04 0.90
CA ARG A 113 5.56 -10.92 1.54
C ARG A 113 4.65 -11.61 0.52
N ARG A 114 4.23 -10.90 -0.54
CA ARG A 114 3.49 -11.48 -1.67
C ARG A 114 4.33 -12.51 -2.44
N ARG A 115 5.62 -12.24 -2.66
CA ARG A 115 6.56 -13.20 -3.30
C ARG A 115 6.74 -14.45 -2.45
N LEU A 116 6.90 -14.31 -1.14
CA LEU A 116 7.01 -15.44 -0.21
C LEU A 116 5.73 -16.29 -0.20
N ARG A 117 4.53 -15.67 -0.14
CA ARG A 117 3.26 -16.39 -0.24
C ARG A 117 3.11 -17.15 -1.57
N ARG A 118 3.55 -16.56 -2.69
CA ARG A 118 3.56 -17.25 -4.00
C ARG A 118 4.52 -18.44 -4.02
N ARG A 119 5.71 -18.31 -3.41
CA ARG A 119 6.67 -19.41 -3.28
C ARG A 119 6.12 -20.55 -2.41
N ALA A 120 5.46 -20.22 -1.30
CA ALA A 120 4.79 -21.21 -0.44
C ALA A 120 3.70 -21.98 -1.20
N ARG A 121 2.85 -21.28 -1.99
CA ARG A 121 1.83 -21.93 -2.82
C ARG A 121 2.41 -22.83 -3.91
N ARG A 122 3.57 -22.51 -4.49
CA ARG A 122 4.24 -23.37 -5.49
C ARG A 122 4.91 -24.60 -4.87
N ARG A 123 5.35 -24.53 -3.61
CA ARG A 123 5.94 -25.68 -2.89
C ARG A 123 4.90 -26.59 -2.22
N GLY A 124 3.70 -26.06 -1.94
CA GLY A 124 2.59 -26.81 -1.34
C GLY A 124 2.19 -28.11 -2.06
N PRO A 125 1.98 -28.12 -3.39
CA PRO A 125 1.58 -29.35 -4.08
C PRO A 125 2.71 -30.39 -4.18
N ALA A 126 3.98 -29.96 -4.26
CA ALA A 126 5.12 -30.87 -4.38
C ALA A 126 5.48 -31.62 -3.09
N LEU A 127 5.03 -31.15 -1.92
CA LEU A 127 5.22 -31.85 -0.64
C LEU A 127 4.03 -32.75 -0.27
N MET A 128 2.86 -32.56 -0.88
CA MET A 128 1.69 -33.42 -0.63
C MET A 128 1.78 -34.74 -1.41
N GLU A 129 2.50 -34.76 -2.53
CA GLU A 129 2.73 -35.97 -3.35
C GLU A 129 3.87 -36.87 -2.81
N ARG A 130 4.68 -36.38 -1.85
CA ARG A 130 5.60 -37.24 -1.06
C ARG A 130 4.99 -37.78 0.22
N ARG A 131 3.66 -37.69 0.39
CA ARG A 131 2.94 -38.46 1.41
C ARG A 131 2.52 -39.80 0.80
N CYS A 132 3.49 -40.72 0.79
CA CYS A 132 3.38 -42.17 0.58
C CYS A 132 2.44 -42.70 -0.53
N PRO A 133 2.95 -43.01 -1.73
CA PRO A 133 2.43 -44.13 -2.50
C PRO A 133 2.91 -45.42 -1.83
N GLY A 134 2.27 -45.84 -0.74
CA GLY A 134 2.81 -46.98 0.03
C GLY A 134 1.94 -47.57 1.13
N GLU A 135 0.66 -47.19 1.24
CA GLU A 135 -0.27 -47.85 2.15
C GLU A 135 -1.51 -48.36 1.40
N PHE A 136 -1.29 -48.92 0.21
CA PHE A 136 -2.20 -49.90 -0.35
C PHE A 136 -1.51 -51.26 -0.32
N ARG A 137 -2.22 -52.22 0.28
CA ARG A 137 -2.07 -53.67 0.12
C ARG A 137 -1.21 -54.40 1.15
N LYS A 138 -1.82 -54.66 2.31
CA LYS A 138 -1.54 -55.88 3.08
C LYS A 138 -2.77 -56.42 3.82
N THR A 139 -3.81 -56.76 3.07
CA THR A 139 -4.74 -57.84 3.44
C THR A 139 -5.16 -58.52 2.15
N GLY A 140 -4.52 -59.65 1.89
CA GLY A 140 -4.86 -60.54 0.80
C GLY A 140 -6.12 -61.29 1.16
N GLU A 141 -7.28 -60.69 0.85
CA GLU A 141 -8.50 -61.45 0.70
C GLU A 141 -8.72 -61.66 -0.79
N TRP A 142 -8.35 -62.86 -1.24
CA TRP A 142 -8.73 -63.41 -2.52
C TRP A 142 -10.25 -63.40 -2.61
N LEU A 143 -10.81 -62.55 -3.47
CA LEU A 143 -12.20 -62.70 -3.88
C LEU A 143 -12.19 -63.72 -5.04
N PRO A 144 -12.71 -64.95 -4.83
CA PRO A 144 -12.67 -65.98 -5.85
C PRO A 144 -13.53 -65.58 -7.05
N ASP A 145 -13.01 -65.88 -8.23
CA ASP A 145 -13.72 -65.89 -9.50
C ASP A 145 -15.09 -66.54 -9.34
N ARG A 146 -16.15 -65.73 -9.35
CA ARG A 146 -17.49 -66.24 -9.62
C ARG A 146 -17.62 -66.38 -11.12
N GLU A 147 -17.61 -67.64 -11.52
CA GLU A 147 -17.78 -68.16 -12.87
C GLU A 147 -18.87 -67.44 -13.68
N PRO A 148 -18.67 -67.28 -15.00
CA PRO A 148 -19.73 -66.87 -15.90
C PRO A 148 -20.74 -68.02 -16.00
N HIS A 149 -21.85 -67.92 -15.29
CA HIS A 149 -22.98 -68.82 -15.48
C HIS A 149 -23.60 -68.57 -16.85
N SER A 150 -23.23 -69.45 -17.76
CA SER A 150 -23.82 -69.67 -19.07
C SER A 150 -25.26 -70.21 -18.98
N GLY A 151 -26.17 -69.53 -19.66
CA GLY A 151 -27.36 -70.10 -20.31
C GLY A 151 -28.73 -69.81 -19.66
N PRO A 152 -29.86 -70.06 -20.37
CA PRO A 152 -30.02 -70.44 -21.77
C PRO A 152 -30.86 -69.43 -22.61
N ASP A 153 -30.78 -69.61 -23.93
CA ASP A 153 -31.82 -69.30 -24.92
C ASP A 153 -33.23 -69.60 -24.40
N ASN A 154 -34.21 -68.75 -24.74
CA ASN A 154 -35.58 -69.15 -25.10
C ASN A 154 -36.41 -67.95 -25.59
N SER A 155 -36.57 -67.89 -26.92
CA SER A 155 -37.85 -67.76 -27.64
C SER A 155 -38.99 -66.93 -27.02
N GLN A 156 -39.31 -65.80 -27.68
CA GLN A 156 -40.61 -65.57 -28.34
C GLN A 156 -40.50 -64.50 -29.42
#